data_AF-A0A925UFR8-F1
#
_entry.id   AF-A0A925UFR8-F1
#
_cell.length_a   1.000
_cell.length_b   1.000
_cell.length_c   1.000
_cell.angle_alpha   90.00
_cell.angle_beta   90.00
_cell.angle_gamma   90.00
#
_symmetry.space_group_name_H-M   'P 1'
#
loop_
_entity.id
_entity.type
_entity.pdbx_description
1 polymer ?
#
loop_
_entity_poly.entity_id
_entity_poly.type
_entity_poly.pdbx_seq_one_letter_code
_entity_poly.pdbx_strand_id
1 'polypeptide(L)' 'AGITLDARRVARLAPDGSSAPTQLRYRMRGGQVWLGTNAFFFEEGTAERFNGARYGEFRIDRTSGEAVLVGLRDAALKPL' A
#
# COMPACT_ATOMS: atom_id res chain seq x y z
N ALA A 1 -4.29 10.05 -7.33
CA ALA A 1 -3.51 9.77 -8.55
C ALA A 1 -3.91 8.43 -9.09
N GLY A 2 -3.79 8.26 -10.40
CA GLY A 2 -3.96 6.96 -11.03
C GLY A 2 -2.87 6.00 -10.60
N ILE A 3 -3.23 4.72 -10.40
CA ILE A 3 -2.26 3.66 -10.15
C ILE A 3 -2.39 2.54 -11.18
N THR A 4 -1.26 1.90 -11.46
CA THR A 4 -1.19 0.67 -12.24
C THR A 4 -0.56 -0.42 -11.37
N LEU A 5 -0.93 -1.67 -11.65
CA LEU A 5 -0.37 -2.83 -10.98
C LEU A 5 0.58 -3.54 -11.94
N ASP A 6 1.75 -3.95 -11.45
CA ASP A 6 2.61 -4.87 -12.20
C ASP A 6 2.05 -6.31 -12.20
N ALA A 7 2.71 -7.23 -12.91
CA ALA A 7 2.31 -8.63 -13.00
C ALA A 7 2.24 -9.35 -11.63
N ARG A 8 2.93 -8.80 -10.61
CA ARG A 8 2.96 -9.32 -9.23
C ARG A 8 2.01 -8.55 -8.31
N ARG A 9 1.17 -7.66 -8.88
CA ARG A 9 0.24 -6.78 -8.18
C ARG A 9 0.90 -5.74 -7.27
N VAL A 10 2.14 -5.35 -7.52
CA VAL A 10 2.77 -4.20 -6.86
C VAL A 10 2.29 -2.91 -7.52
N ALA A 11 1.77 -1.98 -6.72
CA ALA A 11 1.24 -0.71 -7.21
C ALA A 11 2.35 0.28 -7.57
N ARG A 12 2.18 0.95 -8.70
CA ARG A 12 3.00 2.08 -9.15
C ARG A 12 2.09 3.23 -9.53
N LEU A 13 2.55 4.47 -9.32
CA LEU A 13 1.86 5.64 -9.84
C LEU A 13 1.83 5.55 -11.36
N ALA A 14 0.65 5.77 -11.93
CA ALA A 14 0.51 5.86 -13.37
C ALA A 14 1.24 7.12 -13.87
N PRO A 15 1.90 7.06 -15.04
CA PRO A 15 2.47 8.25 -15.66
C PRO A 15 1.36 9.27 -15.96
N ASP A 16 1.74 10.56 -15.95
CA ASP A 16 0.81 11.65 -16.18
C ASP A 16 0.10 11.51 -17.54
N GLY A 17 -1.21 11.74 -17.55
CA GLY A 17 -2.05 11.62 -18.75
C GLY A 17 -2.52 10.19 -19.08
N SER A 18 -2.08 9.16 -18.35
CA SER A 18 -2.59 7.80 -18.53
C SER A 18 -3.95 7.61 -17.83
N SER A 19 -4.92 7.03 -18.54
CA SER A 19 -6.18 6.55 -17.95
C SER A 19 -5.91 5.34 -17.06
N ALA A 20 -5.59 5.59 -15.79
CA ALA A 20 -5.36 4.53 -14.83
C ALA A 20 -6.69 3.85 -14.44
N PRO A 21 -6.74 2.51 -14.36
CA PRO A 21 -7.96 1.78 -14.03
C PRO A 21 -8.40 1.95 -12.57
N THR A 22 -7.54 2.48 -11.70
CA THR A 22 -7.85 2.68 -10.29
C THR A 22 -7.25 3.98 -9.81
N GLN A 23 -8.02 4.72 -9.02
CA GLN A 23 -7.59 5.95 -8.38
C GLN A 23 -7.18 5.69 -6.94
N LEU A 24 -6.04 6.24 -6.54
CA LEU A 24 -5.54 6.22 -5.18
C LEU A 24 -5.59 7.62 -4.59
N ARG A 25 -6.28 7.77 -3.46
CA ARG A 25 -6.26 8.98 -2.66
C ARG A 25 -5.07 8.91 -1.70
N TYR A 26 -4.25 9.94 -1.71
CA TYR A 26 -3.10 10.05 -0.82
C TYR A 26 -2.87 11.51 -0.45
N ARG A 27 -2.03 11.71 0.57
CA ARG A 27 -1.51 13.00 0.99
C ARG A 27 0.00 12.98 0.89
N MET A 28 0.62 14.14 0.73
CA MET A 28 2.06 14.28 0.89
C MET A 28 2.34 14.87 2.28
N ARG A 29 3.19 14.21 3.07
CA ARG A 29 3.67 14.72 4.36
C ARG A 29 5.18 14.54 4.42
N GLY A 30 5.92 15.63 4.63
CA GLY A 30 7.39 15.58 4.71
C GLY A 30 8.06 14.98 3.45
N GLY A 31 7.47 15.17 2.26
CA GLY A 31 7.97 14.58 1.02
C GLY A 31 7.63 13.09 0.83
N GLN A 32 6.90 12.48 1.76
CA GLN A 32 6.47 11.08 1.67
C GLN A 32 4.98 10.96 1.36
N VAL A 33 4.64 9.92 0.60
CA VAL A 33 3.26 9.53 0.31
C VAL A 33 2.63 8.95 1.58
N TRP A 34 1.49 9.50 1.97
CA TRP A 34 0.72 9.10 3.14
C TRP A 34 -0.68 8.66 2.69
N LEU A 35 -0.96 7.37 2.84
CA LEU A 35 -2.22 6.74 2.37
C LEU A 35 -3.32 6.68 3.44
N GLY A 36 -3.07 7.23 4.63
CA GLY A 36 -3.82 6.92 5.83
C GLY A 36 -2.85 6.50 6.94
N THR A 37 -3.33 5.81 7.97
CA THR A 37 -2.43 5.19 8.93
C THR A 37 -1.61 4.11 8.23
N ASN A 38 -0.29 4.25 8.27
CA ASN A 38 0.67 3.23 7.87
C ASN A 38 1.06 2.33 9.06
N ALA A 39 0.31 2.41 10.18
CA ALA A 39 0.47 1.53 11.31
C ALA A 39 -0.27 0.21 11.08
N PHE A 40 0.40 -0.90 11.39
CA PHE A 40 -0.17 -2.23 11.42
C PHE A 40 -0.34 -2.64 12.88
N PHE A 41 -1.54 -3.09 13.25
CA PHE A 41 -1.82 -3.57 14.60
C PHE A 41 -1.48 -5.05 14.70
N PHE A 42 -0.72 -5.42 15.72
CA PHE A 42 -0.30 -6.78 16.00
C PHE A 42 -0.30 -7.04 17.51
N GLU A 43 -0.35 -8.30 17.89
CA GLU A 43 -0.36 -8.71 19.30
C GLU A 43 0.96 -8.30 19.99
N GLU A 44 0.87 -7.82 21.22
CA GLU A 44 2.05 -7.42 22.00
C GLU A 44 3.05 -8.59 22.09
N GLY A 45 4.34 -8.29 21.92
CA GLY A 45 5.41 -9.29 21.90
C GLY A 45 5.61 -10.02 20.56
N THR A 46 4.79 -9.76 19.53
CA THR A 46 4.92 -10.42 18.21
C THR A 46 5.59 -9.58 17.12
N ALA A 47 6.07 -8.37 17.47
CA ALA A 47 6.65 -7.40 16.52
C ALA A 47 7.74 -8.00 15.61
N GLU A 48 8.57 -8.90 16.15
CA GLU A 48 9.70 -9.50 15.44
C GLU A 48 9.28 -10.23 14.16
N ARG A 49 8.07 -10.79 14.11
CA ARG A 49 7.52 -11.47 12.93
C ARG A 49 7.36 -10.52 11.73
N PHE A 50 7.16 -9.24 12.00
CA PHE A 50 6.89 -8.21 10.99
C PHE A 50 8.12 -7.40 10.61
N ASN A 51 9.27 -7.58 11.28
CA ASN A 51 10.52 -6.88 10.97
C ASN A 51 10.99 -7.13 9.52
N GLY A 52 10.62 -8.27 8.93
CA GLY A 52 10.93 -8.62 7.54
C GLY A 52 10.05 -7.91 6.49
N ALA A 53 9.07 -7.11 6.89
CA ALA A 53 8.12 -6.50 5.97
C ALA A 53 8.83 -5.54 4.99
N ARG A 54 8.59 -5.74 3.70
CA ARG A 54 9.06 -4.85 2.63
C ARG A 54 7.91 -4.15 1.91
N TYR A 55 6.72 -4.72 1.95
CA TYR A 55 5.54 -4.15 1.33
C TYR A 55 4.37 -4.15 2.29
N GLY A 56 3.53 -3.11 2.21
CA GLY A 56 2.20 -3.12 2.78
C GLY A 56 1.18 -3.61 1.76
N GLU A 57 0.26 -4.48 2.18
CA GLU A 57 -0.89 -4.87 1.38
C GLU A 57 -2.06 -3.94 1.68
N PHE A 58 -2.60 -3.31 0.63
CA PHE A 58 -3.69 -2.36 0.76
C PHE A 58 -4.96 -2.84 0.07
N ARG A 59 -6.09 -2.67 0.74
CA ARG A 59 -7.41 -2.69 0.08
C ARG A 59 -7.79 -1.27 -0.28
N ILE A 60 -8.21 -1.08 -1.53
CA ILE A 60 -8.58 0.23 -2.07
C ILE A 60 -10.08 0.24 -2.33
N ASP A 61 -10.77 1.25 -1.83
CA ASP A 61 -12.14 1.55 -2.23
C ASP A 61 -12.15 2.12 -3.65
N ARG A 62 -12.94 1.50 -4.54
CA ARG A 62 -12.93 1.87 -5.97
C ARG A 62 -13.61 3.21 -6.25
N THR A 63 -14.44 3.70 -5.33
CA THR A 63 -15.21 4.93 -5.50
C THR A 63 -14.48 6.13 -4.91
N SER A 64 -14.01 6.02 -3.66
CA SER A 64 -13.32 7.09 -2.94
C SER A 64 -11.81 7.10 -3.18
N GLY A 65 -11.23 5.96 -3.58
CA GLY A 65 -9.79 5.76 -3.71
C GLY A 65 -9.06 5.66 -2.37
N GLU A 66 -9.77 5.53 -1.25
CA GLU A 66 -9.17 5.36 0.07
C GLU A 66 -8.52 3.99 0.19
N ALA A 67 -7.34 3.95 0.81
CA ALA A 67 -6.54 2.75 0.99
C ALA A 67 -6.43 2.40 2.47
N VAL A 68 -6.66 1.13 2.79
CA VAL A 68 -6.50 0.57 4.14
C VAL A 68 -5.42 -0.49 4.11
N LEU A 69 -4.42 -0.35 4.98
CA LEU A 69 -3.40 -1.38 5.20
C LEU A 69 -4.05 -2.59 5.88
N VAL A 70 -4.01 -3.75 5.23
CA VAL A 70 -4.64 -4.99 5.72
C VAL A 70 -3.63 -6.11 6.00
N GLY A 71 -2.38 -5.94 5.58
CA GLY A 71 -1.35 -6.94 5.76
C GLY A 71 0.03 -6.43 5.44
N LEU A 72 1.04 -7.20 5.83
CA LEU A 72 2.44 -6.96 5.51
C LEU A 72 2.97 -8.12 4.68
N ARG A 73 3.85 -7.81 3.73
CA ARG A 73 4.48 -8.80 2.86
C ARG A 73 6.00 -8.68 2.91
N ASP A 74 6.68 -9.82 2.83
CA ASP A 74 8.13 -9.89 2.69
C ASP A 74 8.62 -9.46 1.30
N ALA A 75 9.93 -9.52 1.05
CA ALA A 75 10.53 -9.19 -0.25
C ALA A 75 10.03 -10.09 -1.41
N ALA A 76 9.59 -11.30 -1.09
CA ALA A 76 9.04 -12.28 -2.03
C ALA A 76 7.50 -12.17 -2.16
N LEU A 77 6.89 -11.12 -1.59
CA LEU A 77 5.45 -10.87 -1.55
C LEU A 77 4.64 -11.92 -0.77
N LYS A 78 5.28 -12.68 0.12
CA LYS A 78 4.59 -13.63 1.02
C LYS A 78 4.01 -12.90 2.22
N PRO A 79 2.85 -13.34 2.74
CA PRO A 79 2.33 -12.88 4.03
C PRO A 79 3.36 -13.03 5.15
N LEU A 80 3.39 -12.03 6.03
CA LEU A 80 4.01 -12.09 7.35
C LEU A 80 2.93 -12.19 8.44
#